data_AF-A0A7S4GJM5-F1
#
_entry.id   AF-A0A7S4GJM5-F1
#
_cell.length_a   1.000
_cell.length_b   1.000
_cell.length_c   1.000
_cell.angle_alpha   90.00
_cell.angle_beta   90.00
_cell.angle_gamma   90.00
#
_symmetry.space_group_name_H-M   'P 1'
#
loop_
_entity.id
_entity.type
_entity.pdbx_description
1 polymer ?
#
loop_
_entity_poly.entity_id
_entity_poly.type
_entity_poly.pdbx_seq_one_letter_code
_entity_poly.pdbx_strand_id
1 'polypeptide(L)'
;FFFACCHWLVALPHLWPSEPMDTKSALVIIPPASRWDPIQHLRRLYDTGFERWMPHMTLIFPFASPDAFLPKIADVEAVAKSTSPFAIALGDVNAFESTGAVWLAPETEPPDAMHDLQERLQEISNTIFKPNVHRPFTPHLTLGRFATDKQRIVDACEEHLQDHDYQLPFQVTEFHWVTRGPDTPFTITKTFVLEGSGLSRRPSQTLPQAINAQHWDDVAAVQQVATKLRLWLRSHPACHHPRSRDALLSHLQLLGRVKIFANADSVFRELSRGRYLVTSNRKKRAATADSPPPGKGKGKGKGEAL
;
A
#
# COMPACT_ATOMS: atom_id res chain seq x y z
N PHE A 1 47.08 13.32 6.92
CA PHE A 1 45.94 14.07 7.50
C PHE A 1 44.66 13.99 6.65
N PHE A 2 44.44 12.94 5.84
CA PHE A 2 43.23 12.82 4.99
C PHE A 2 42.36 11.57 5.28
N PHE A 3 42.75 10.73 6.25
CA PHE A 3 42.05 9.48 6.57
C PHE A 3 41.25 9.51 7.88
N ALA A 4 41.24 10.61 8.63
CA ALA A 4 40.63 10.67 9.96
C ALA A 4 39.17 11.19 9.99
N CYS A 5 38.63 11.71 8.88
CA CYS A 5 37.33 12.40 8.91
C CYS A 5 36.11 11.48 8.72
N CYS A 6 36.27 10.27 8.17
CA CYS A 6 35.14 9.38 7.87
C CYS A 6 34.66 8.54 9.07
N HIS A 7 35.40 8.47 10.17
CA HIS A 7 34.98 7.70 11.36
C HIS A 7 34.18 8.51 12.38
N TRP A 8 34.15 9.85 12.28
CA TRP A 8 33.45 10.70 13.25
C TRP A 8 31.97 10.94 12.94
N LEU A 9 31.52 10.67 11.71
CA LEU A 9 30.11 10.84 11.34
C LEU A 9 29.21 9.64 11.69
N VAL A 10 29.79 8.53 12.16
CA VAL A 10 29.04 7.31 12.54
C VAL A 10 28.70 7.30 14.05
N ALA A 11 29.17 8.27 14.84
CA ALA A 11 29.21 8.17 16.30
C ALA A 11 28.26 9.11 17.09
N LEU A 12 27.31 9.80 16.45
CA LEU A 12 26.40 10.72 17.17
C LEU A 12 24.93 10.51 16.78
N PRO A 13 24.28 9.40 17.20
CA PRO A 13 22.85 9.13 16.93
C PRO A 13 21.90 10.18 17.54
N HIS A 14 22.41 11.11 18.36
CA HIS A 14 21.67 12.17 19.03
C HIS A 14 21.65 13.51 18.26
N LEU A 15 22.31 13.61 17.11
CA LEU A 15 22.35 14.83 16.29
C LEU A 15 21.40 14.83 15.08
N TRP A 16 20.68 13.74 14.81
CA TRP A 16 19.65 13.74 13.78
C TRP A 16 18.31 14.16 14.40
N PRO A 17 17.63 15.21 13.91
CA PRO A 17 16.28 15.51 14.35
C PRO A 17 15.41 14.28 14.09
N SER A 18 14.60 13.87 15.08
CA SER A 18 13.64 12.79 14.92
C SER A 18 12.75 13.07 13.71
N GLU A 19 12.65 12.12 12.79
CA GLU A 19 11.79 12.27 11.61
C GLU A 19 10.33 12.46 12.07
N PRO A 20 9.56 13.36 11.43
CA PRO A 20 8.15 13.53 11.75
C PRO A 20 7.38 12.25 11.42
N MET A 21 6.39 11.92 12.27
CA MET A 21 5.52 10.76 12.06
C MET A 21 4.82 10.81 10.70
N ASP A 22 4.85 9.71 9.95
CA ASP A 22 4.17 9.54 8.66
C ASP A 22 2.91 8.67 8.82
N THR A 23 1.86 9.04 8.10
CA THR A 23 0.57 8.32 8.02
C THR A 23 0.41 7.53 6.73
N LYS A 24 1.50 7.39 5.96
CA LYS A 24 1.56 6.66 4.69
C LYS A 24 2.21 5.29 4.79
N SER A 25 2.66 4.88 5.97
CA SER A 25 3.12 3.52 6.21
C SER A 25 2.70 3.01 7.58
N ALA A 26 2.63 1.70 7.76
CA ALA A 26 2.28 1.03 9.01
C ALA A 26 2.81 -0.40 9.04
N LEU A 27 2.98 -0.94 10.25
CA LEU A 27 3.12 -2.39 10.47
C LEU A 27 1.76 -2.95 10.89
N VAL A 28 1.30 -3.99 10.21
CA VAL A 28 -0.04 -4.57 10.40
C VAL A 28 -0.03 -6.09 10.33
N ILE A 29 -0.96 -6.71 11.04
CA ILE A 29 -1.40 -8.09 10.81
C ILE A 29 -2.64 -8.03 9.92
N ILE A 30 -2.72 -8.89 8.91
CA ILE A 30 -3.86 -8.97 8.01
C ILE A 30 -4.53 -10.34 8.23
N PRO A 31 -5.84 -10.41 8.56
CA PRO A 31 -6.53 -11.68 8.69
C PRO A 31 -6.53 -12.41 7.33
N PRO A 32 -6.61 -13.76 7.31
CA PRO A 32 -6.67 -14.49 6.05
C PRO A 32 -7.90 -14.09 5.23
N ALA A 33 -7.77 -14.10 3.90
CA ALA A 33 -8.81 -13.64 2.98
C ALA A 33 -10.16 -14.35 3.18
N SER A 34 -10.14 -15.60 3.66
CA SER A 34 -11.35 -16.37 4.01
C SER A 34 -12.20 -15.75 5.12
N ARG A 35 -11.68 -14.77 5.86
CA ARG A 35 -12.42 -14.02 6.90
C ARG A 35 -12.90 -12.65 6.44
N TRP A 36 -12.57 -12.24 5.22
CA TRP A 36 -12.78 -10.87 4.79
C TRP A 36 -14.23 -10.55 4.50
N ASP A 37 -15.00 -11.48 3.95
CA ASP A 37 -16.35 -11.18 3.44
C ASP A 37 -17.28 -10.53 4.50
N PRO A 38 -17.49 -11.11 5.70
CA PRO A 38 -18.33 -10.47 6.72
C PRO A 38 -17.74 -9.15 7.23
N ILE A 39 -16.42 -9.08 7.38
CA ILE A 39 -15.72 -7.87 7.84
C ILE A 39 -15.88 -6.72 6.81
N GLN A 40 -15.64 -7.02 5.54
CA GLN A 40 -15.67 -6.05 4.44
C GLN A 40 -17.09 -5.64 4.10
N HIS A 41 -18.09 -6.48 4.35
CA HIS A 41 -19.50 -6.10 4.27
C HIS A 41 -19.78 -4.92 5.22
N LEU A 42 -19.43 -5.06 6.50
CA LEU A 42 -19.61 -4.00 7.51
C LEU A 42 -18.77 -2.77 7.21
N ARG A 43 -17.48 -2.95 6.87
CA ARG A 43 -16.58 -1.83 6.55
C ARG A 43 -17.06 -1.02 5.35
N ARG A 44 -17.64 -1.64 4.33
CA ARG A 44 -18.21 -0.93 3.18
C ARG A 44 -19.34 0.02 3.59
N LEU A 45 -20.12 -0.35 4.59
CA LEU A 45 -21.26 0.44 5.07
C LEU A 45 -20.82 1.53 6.05
N TYR A 46 -19.85 1.23 6.92
CA TYR A 46 -19.59 2.04 8.11
C TYR A 46 -18.15 2.57 8.24
N ASP A 47 -17.18 2.07 7.49
CA ASP A 47 -15.77 2.50 7.61
C ASP A 47 -15.38 3.43 6.45
N THR A 48 -15.18 4.71 6.75
CA THR A 48 -14.64 5.68 5.78
C THR A 48 -13.23 5.35 5.31
N GLY A 49 -12.53 4.46 6.02
CA GLY A 49 -11.24 3.89 5.64
C GLY A 49 -11.32 2.69 4.69
N PHE A 50 -12.52 2.20 4.34
CA PHE A 50 -12.73 0.97 3.56
C PHE A 50 -11.92 0.93 2.26
N GLU A 51 -12.00 1.97 1.42
CA GLU A 51 -11.26 2.01 0.15
C GLU A 51 -9.74 2.15 0.35
N ARG A 52 -9.32 2.71 1.48
CA ARG A 52 -7.93 3.03 1.77
C ARG A 52 -7.16 1.84 2.36
N TRP A 53 -7.85 0.99 3.12
CA TRP A 53 -7.23 -0.07 3.92
C TRP A 53 -7.90 -1.41 3.63
N MET A 54 -7.08 -2.45 3.47
CA MET A 54 -7.54 -3.83 3.67
C MET A 54 -7.99 -4.04 5.13
N PRO A 55 -8.77 -5.09 5.45
CA PRO A 55 -8.94 -5.53 6.83
C PRO A 55 -7.58 -5.74 7.48
N HIS A 56 -7.36 -5.16 8.66
CA HIS A 56 -6.07 -5.22 9.32
C HIS A 56 -6.21 -4.97 10.82
N MET A 57 -5.22 -5.43 11.57
CA MET A 57 -4.95 -5.04 12.94
C MET A 57 -3.61 -4.32 12.95
N THR A 58 -3.59 -3.08 13.43
CA THR A 58 -2.37 -2.27 13.42
C THR A 58 -1.46 -2.66 14.56
N LEU A 59 -0.18 -2.86 14.28
CA LEU A 59 0.89 -3.04 15.28
C LEU A 59 1.55 -1.69 15.60
N ILE A 60 2.00 -0.96 14.56
CA ILE A 60 2.65 0.34 14.73
C ILE A 60 2.02 1.38 13.79
N PHE A 61 1.42 2.41 14.38
CA PHE A 61 0.92 3.60 13.70
C PHE A 61 0.70 4.77 14.69
N PRO A 62 0.93 6.03 14.30
CA PRO A 62 1.60 6.47 13.07
C PRO A 62 3.05 5.98 13.03
N PHE A 63 3.60 5.80 11.83
CA PHE A 63 4.88 5.10 11.63
C PHE A 63 5.92 6.03 11.00
N ALA A 64 7.02 5.48 10.53
CA ALA A 64 8.05 6.24 9.83
C ALA A 64 7.71 6.44 8.34
N SER A 65 8.33 7.44 7.71
CA SER A 65 8.34 7.50 6.25
C SER A 65 9.02 6.25 5.69
N PRO A 66 8.70 5.81 4.46
CA PRO A 66 9.37 4.64 3.91
C PRO A 66 10.89 4.73 3.89
N ASP A 67 11.43 5.90 3.55
CA ASP A 67 12.88 6.12 3.49
C ASP A 67 13.54 6.01 4.87
N ALA A 68 12.86 6.48 5.93
CA ALA A 68 13.35 6.37 7.31
C ALA A 68 13.22 4.94 7.87
N PHE A 69 12.27 4.15 7.37
CA PHE A 69 12.08 2.76 7.80
C PHE A 69 13.00 1.76 7.10
N LEU A 70 13.40 2.01 5.85
CA LEU A 70 14.26 1.11 5.06
C LEU A 70 15.50 0.60 5.82
N PRO A 71 16.25 1.43 6.57
CA PRO A 71 17.42 0.96 7.34
C PRO A 71 17.08 0.01 8.49
N LYS A 72 15.83 -0.02 8.95
CA LYS A 72 15.35 -0.82 10.09
C LYS A 72 14.72 -2.15 9.69
N ILE A 73 14.66 -2.45 8.40
CA ILE A 73 14.08 -3.70 7.90
C ILE A 73 14.77 -4.93 8.50
N ALA A 74 16.10 -4.92 8.61
CA ALA A 74 16.85 -6.04 9.18
C ALA A 74 16.52 -6.27 10.66
N ASP A 75 16.34 -5.20 11.43
CA ASP A 75 15.96 -5.26 12.84
C ASP A 75 14.55 -5.87 12.98
N VAL A 76 13.60 -5.44 12.14
CA VAL A 76 12.23 -5.97 12.13
C VAL A 76 12.19 -7.43 11.66
N GLU A 77 13.03 -7.82 10.69
CA GLU A 77 13.20 -9.22 10.31
C GLU A 77 13.77 -10.07 11.45
N ALA A 78 14.68 -9.53 12.26
CA ALA A 78 15.20 -10.25 13.42
C ALA A 78 14.12 -10.48 14.48
N VAL A 79 13.24 -9.49 14.71
CA VAL A 79 12.06 -9.66 15.57
C VAL A 79 11.17 -10.78 15.03
N ALA A 80 10.82 -10.75 13.75
CA ALA A 80 9.98 -11.79 13.13
C ALA A 80 10.59 -13.19 13.28
N LYS A 81 11.90 -13.33 13.02
CA LYS A 81 12.65 -14.61 13.13
C LYS A 81 12.86 -15.11 14.55
N SER A 82 12.42 -14.37 15.56
CA SER A 82 12.48 -14.78 16.97
C SER A 82 11.11 -14.68 17.65
N THR A 83 10.04 -14.61 16.84
CA THR A 83 8.65 -14.68 17.30
C THR A 83 8.05 -15.94 16.72
N SER A 84 7.46 -16.78 17.57
CA SER A 84 6.71 -17.95 17.11
C SER A 84 5.32 -17.55 16.59
N PRO A 85 4.76 -18.26 15.60
CA PRO A 85 3.36 -18.16 15.22
C PRO A 85 2.42 -18.31 16.41
N PHE A 86 1.33 -17.56 16.40
CA PHE A 86 0.30 -17.58 17.42
C PHE A 86 -1.08 -17.56 16.77
N ALA A 87 -2.09 -18.04 17.49
CA ALA A 87 -3.47 -17.99 17.01
C ALA A 87 -4.11 -16.65 17.38
N ILE A 88 -5.02 -16.16 16.55
CA ILE A 88 -5.95 -15.07 16.85
C ILE A 88 -7.39 -15.56 16.66
N ALA A 89 -8.23 -15.34 17.66
CA ALA A 89 -9.69 -15.32 17.52
C ALA A 89 -10.18 -13.87 17.56
N LEU A 90 -11.17 -13.52 16.75
CA LEU A 90 -11.79 -12.19 16.80
C LEU A 90 -13.00 -12.26 17.74
N GLY A 91 -12.87 -11.67 18.93
CA GLY A 91 -13.87 -11.65 19.98
C GLY A 91 -14.98 -10.62 19.76
N ASP A 92 -15.45 -10.00 20.82
CA ASP A 92 -16.66 -9.18 20.81
C ASP A 92 -16.53 -7.88 20.01
N VAL A 93 -17.70 -7.36 19.58
CA VAL A 93 -17.83 -6.03 18.99
C VAL A 93 -17.67 -4.99 20.10
N ASN A 94 -16.73 -4.09 19.91
CA ASN A 94 -16.36 -3.04 20.85
C ASN A 94 -16.36 -1.67 20.17
N ALA A 95 -16.28 -0.61 20.97
CA ALA A 95 -16.25 0.75 20.46
C ALA A 95 -15.26 1.66 21.22
N PHE A 96 -14.53 2.50 20.49
CA PHE A 96 -13.70 3.56 21.05
C PHE A 96 -14.47 4.89 21.02
N GLU A 97 -14.89 5.39 22.18
CA GLU A 97 -15.56 6.70 22.28
C GLU A 97 -14.69 7.84 21.75
N SER A 98 -13.38 7.79 22.01
CA SER A 98 -12.45 8.86 21.65
C SER A 98 -12.21 9.01 20.16
N THR A 99 -12.42 7.95 19.36
CA THR A 99 -12.13 7.94 17.92
C THR A 99 -13.35 7.59 17.06
N GLY A 100 -14.48 7.28 17.70
CA GLY A 100 -15.70 6.83 17.06
C GLY A 100 -15.59 5.48 16.35
N ALA A 101 -14.55 4.67 16.59
CA ALA A 101 -14.38 3.39 15.89
C ALA A 101 -15.20 2.27 16.54
N VAL A 102 -15.85 1.44 15.73
CA VAL A 102 -16.42 0.14 16.10
C VAL A 102 -15.47 -0.95 15.59
N TRP A 103 -15.13 -1.93 16.41
CA TRP A 103 -14.03 -2.84 16.15
C TRP A 103 -14.20 -4.21 16.82
N LEU A 104 -13.48 -5.22 16.32
CA LEU A 104 -13.36 -6.54 16.94
C LEU A 104 -12.06 -6.63 17.74
N ALA A 105 -12.14 -7.18 18.95
CA ALA A 105 -10.98 -7.44 19.80
C ALA A 105 -10.29 -8.74 19.38
N PRO A 106 -8.99 -8.72 19.00
CA PRO A 106 -8.25 -9.94 18.80
C PRO A 106 -7.82 -10.54 20.15
N GLU A 107 -8.15 -11.80 20.34
CA GLU A 107 -7.71 -12.62 21.47
C GLU A 107 -6.64 -13.60 20.97
N THR A 108 -5.50 -13.67 21.66
CA THR A 108 -4.36 -14.47 21.22
C THR A 108 -4.16 -15.73 22.04
N GLU A 109 -3.66 -16.77 21.39
CA GLU A 109 -3.10 -17.97 22.04
C GLU A 109 -1.64 -18.16 21.53
N PRO A 110 -0.62 -18.02 22.40
CA PRO A 110 -0.74 -17.75 23.83
C PRO A 110 -1.28 -16.33 24.13
N PRO A 111 -1.78 -16.07 25.35
CA PRO A 111 -2.18 -14.74 25.77
C PRO A 111 -1.06 -13.72 25.55
N ASP A 112 -1.43 -12.48 25.24
CA ASP A 112 -0.53 -11.34 25.04
C ASP A 112 0.49 -11.45 23.87
N ALA A 113 0.46 -12.52 23.07
CA ALA A 113 1.41 -12.72 21.96
C ALA A 113 1.47 -11.54 20.98
N MET A 114 0.33 -10.88 20.73
CA MET A 114 0.27 -9.69 19.87
C MET A 114 0.85 -8.44 20.57
N HIS A 115 0.66 -8.31 21.89
CA HIS A 115 1.26 -7.23 22.68
C HIS A 115 2.78 -7.38 22.74
N ASP A 116 3.29 -8.59 22.99
CA ASP A 116 4.73 -8.87 23.01
C ASP A 116 5.39 -8.57 21.67
N LEU A 117 4.75 -8.96 20.56
CA LEU A 117 5.22 -8.60 19.22
C LEU A 117 5.22 -7.08 19.02
N GLN A 118 4.16 -6.40 19.45
CA GLN A 118 4.04 -4.95 19.28
C GLN A 118 5.08 -4.19 20.09
N GLU A 119 5.35 -4.58 21.34
CA GLU A 119 6.34 -3.93 22.21
C GLU A 119 7.74 -3.98 21.57
N ARG A 120 8.15 -5.15 21.08
CA ARG A 120 9.45 -5.34 20.41
C ARG A 120 9.57 -4.53 19.11
N LEU A 121 8.47 -4.39 18.37
CA LEU A 121 8.44 -3.52 17.19
C LEU A 121 8.44 -2.03 17.57
N GLN A 122 7.83 -1.68 18.69
CA GLN A 122 7.80 -0.32 19.21
C GLN A 122 9.19 0.15 19.64
N GLU A 123 10.01 -0.72 20.22
CA GLU A 123 11.42 -0.43 20.53
C GLU A 123 12.19 0.01 19.29
N ILE A 124 12.03 -0.70 18.16
CA ILE A 124 12.64 -0.33 16.88
C ILE A 124 12.09 1.02 16.40
N SER A 125 10.77 1.19 16.44
CA SER A 125 10.11 2.43 16.00
C SER A 125 10.59 3.65 16.80
N ASN A 126 10.83 3.49 18.11
CA ASN A 126 11.35 4.54 18.98
C ASN A 126 12.77 4.99 18.61
N THR A 127 13.52 4.18 17.86
CA THR A 127 14.83 4.57 17.31
C THR A 127 14.73 5.44 16.04
N ILE A 128 13.55 5.52 15.42
CA ILE A 128 13.31 6.30 14.21
C ILE A 128 12.68 7.66 14.55
N PHE A 129 11.66 7.64 15.41
CA PHE A 129 10.96 8.83 15.87
C PHE A 129 10.54 8.67 17.33
N LYS A 130 10.39 9.81 18.04
CA LYS A 130 9.84 9.82 19.39
C LYS A 130 8.35 10.14 19.32
N PRO A 131 7.45 9.23 19.72
CA PRO A 131 6.04 9.57 19.79
C PRO A 131 5.83 10.67 20.84
N ASN A 132 5.01 11.67 20.52
CA ASN A 132 4.69 12.77 21.43
C ASN A 132 3.75 12.36 22.58
N VAL A 133 3.15 11.16 22.51
CA VAL A 133 2.23 10.63 23.53
C VAL A 133 2.38 9.11 23.60
N HIS A 134 2.59 8.59 24.81
CA HIS A 134 2.49 7.15 25.08
C HIS A 134 1.01 6.80 25.28
N ARG A 135 0.38 6.17 24.30
CA ARG A 135 -0.97 5.59 24.45
C ARG A 135 -0.83 4.09 24.66
N PRO A 136 -1.61 3.47 25.57
CA PRO A 136 -1.64 2.02 25.66
C PRO A 136 -1.97 1.39 24.31
N PHE A 137 -1.29 0.29 23.99
CA PHE A 137 -1.60 -0.50 22.82
C PHE A 137 -2.91 -1.26 23.06
N THR A 138 -3.92 -1.00 22.24
CA THR A 138 -5.16 -1.76 22.23
C THR A 138 -5.31 -2.37 20.84
N PRO A 139 -5.00 -3.67 20.67
CA PRO A 139 -5.13 -4.31 19.38
C PRO A 139 -6.60 -4.38 18.98
N HIS A 140 -6.90 -4.11 17.72
CA HIS A 140 -8.28 -4.04 17.23
C HIS A 140 -8.33 -4.21 15.72
N LEU A 141 -9.44 -4.75 15.22
CA LEU A 141 -9.80 -4.74 13.81
C LEU A 141 -11.02 -3.85 13.60
N THR A 142 -10.86 -2.72 12.92
CA THR A 142 -11.96 -1.75 12.72
C THR A 142 -13.01 -2.30 11.74
N LEU A 143 -14.28 -2.30 12.16
CA LEU A 143 -15.45 -2.64 11.35
C LEU A 143 -16.15 -1.40 10.79
N GLY A 144 -16.07 -0.28 11.49
CA GLY A 144 -16.82 0.92 11.14
C GLY A 144 -16.45 2.12 12.00
N ARG A 145 -17.02 3.28 11.68
CA ARG A 145 -16.91 4.48 12.49
C ARG A 145 -18.25 5.19 12.63
N PHE A 146 -18.52 5.75 13.80
CA PHE A 146 -19.67 6.62 14.08
C PHE A 146 -19.21 8.06 14.32
N ALA A 147 -19.99 9.01 13.79
CA ALA A 147 -19.98 10.40 14.26
C ALA A 147 -21.03 10.61 15.37
N THR A 148 -22.15 9.92 15.24
CA THR A 148 -23.29 9.89 16.17
C THR A 148 -23.91 8.49 16.15
N ASP A 149 -24.65 8.13 17.19
CA ASP A 149 -25.41 6.87 17.27
C ASP A 149 -24.52 5.61 17.17
N LYS A 150 -23.60 5.49 18.14
CA LYS A 150 -22.73 4.33 18.34
C LYS A 150 -23.51 3.02 18.37
N GLN A 151 -24.62 2.98 19.13
CA GLN A 151 -25.32 1.73 19.44
C GLN A 151 -25.90 1.10 18.17
N ARG A 152 -26.49 1.90 17.29
CA ARG A 152 -26.99 1.41 15.99
C ARG A 152 -25.93 0.67 15.18
N ILE A 153 -24.68 1.17 15.15
CA ILE A 153 -23.60 0.52 14.38
C ILE A 153 -23.14 -0.77 15.09
N VAL A 154 -23.04 -0.75 16.42
CA VAL A 154 -22.70 -1.94 17.21
C VAL A 154 -23.74 -3.04 16.98
N ASP A 155 -25.04 -2.74 17.13
CA ASP A 155 -26.13 -3.71 16.94
C ASP A 155 -26.10 -4.31 15.53
N ALA A 156 -25.91 -3.48 14.49
CA ALA A 156 -25.82 -3.95 13.11
C ALA A 156 -24.59 -4.83 12.85
N CYS A 157 -23.47 -4.57 13.54
CA CYS A 157 -22.30 -5.42 13.45
C CYS A 157 -22.55 -6.76 14.13
N GLU A 158 -23.12 -6.76 15.33
CA GLU A 158 -23.43 -7.99 16.08
C GLU A 158 -24.44 -8.86 15.33
N GLU A 159 -25.54 -8.30 14.85
CA GLU A 159 -26.56 -9.00 14.06
C GLU A 159 -25.95 -9.66 12.82
N HIS A 160 -25.13 -8.92 12.04
CA HIS A 160 -24.50 -9.46 10.84
C HIS A 160 -23.51 -10.58 11.15
N LEU A 161 -22.76 -10.46 12.24
CA LEU A 161 -21.68 -11.40 12.58
C LEU A 161 -22.20 -12.69 13.22
N GLN A 162 -23.39 -12.71 13.81
CA GLN A 162 -24.01 -13.91 14.40
C GLN A 162 -24.14 -15.08 13.41
N ASP A 163 -24.33 -14.78 12.12
CA ASP A 163 -24.46 -15.80 11.07
C ASP A 163 -23.13 -16.25 10.46
N HIS A 164 -21.99 -15.81 11.02
CA HIS A 164 -20.66 -16.05 10.46
C HIS A 164 -19.69 -16.64 11.47
N ASP A 165 -18.80 -17.50 10.97
CA ASP A 165 -17.71 -18.10 11.73
C ASP A 165 -16.52 -17.13 11.97
N TYR A 166 -16.81 -15.87 12.31
CA TYR A 166 -15.78 -14.83 12.42
C TYR A 166 -14.87 -15.06 13.64
N GLN A 167 -15.38 -15.69 14.70
CA GLN A 167 -14.65 -16.00 15.93
C GLN A 167 -13.73 -17.23 15.82
N LEU A 168 -13.84 -18.05 14.76
CA LEU A 168 -12.95 -19.21 14.62
C LEU A 168 -11.48 -18.73 14.66
N PRO A 169 -10.58 -19.39 15.40
CA PRO A 169 -9.19 -18.97 15.41
C PRO A 169 -8.52 -19.09 14.03
N PHE A 170 -7.54 -18.23 13.75
CA PHE A 170 -6.63 -18.37 12.61
C PHE A 170 -5.19 -18.14 13.06
N GLN A 171 -4.24 -18.80 12.38
CA GLN A 171 -2.83 -18.63 12.68
C GLN A 171 -2.28 -17.34 12.09
N VAL A 172 -1.56 -16.58 12.90
CA VAL A 172 -0.66 -15.53 12.46
C VAL A 172 0.71 -16.15 12.25
N THR A 173 1.14 -16.23 11.00
CA THR A 173 2.47 -16.70 10.59
C THR A 173 3.32 -15.57 10.02
N GLU A 174 2.73 -14.40 9.81
CA GLU A 174 3.40 -13.25 9.21
C GLU A 174 2.70 -11.93 9.59
N PHE A 175 3.46 -10.84 9.50
CA PHE A 175 2.94 -9.48 9.53
C PHE A 175 3.55 -8.68 8.38
N HIS A 176 2.99 -7.50 8.10
CA HIS A 176 3.28 -6.76 6.89
C HIS A 176 3.65 -5.32 7.17
N TRP A 177 4.63 -4.84 6.42
CA TRP A 177 4.80 -3.42 6.21
C TRP A 177 3.97 -2.99 5.00
N VAL A 178 3.01 -2.12 5.25
CA VAL A 178 2.14 -1.55 4.21
C VAL A 178 2.52 -0.10 3.96
N THR A 179 2.45 0.32 2.69
CA THR A 179 2.66 1.72 2.31
C THR A 179 1.60 2.19 1.33
N ARG A 180 1.43 3.51 1.25
CA ARG A 180 0.59 4.16 0.23
C ARG A 180 1.21 5.42 -0.34
N GLY A 181 0.80 5.76 -1.56
CA GLY A 181 0.96 7.10 -2.11
C GLY A 181 -0.05 8.10 -1.54
N PRO A 182 0.00 9.38 -1.98
CA PRO A 182 -0.90 10.42 -1.48
C PRO A 182 -2.40 10.08 -1.62
N ASP A 183 -2.78 9.53 -2.77
CA ASP A 183 -4.17 9.27 -3.15
C ASP A 183 -4.39 7.79 -3.53
N THR A 184 -3.58 6.88 -2.97
CA THR A 184 -3.72 5.44 -3.23
C THR A 184 -4.07 4.69 -1.94
N PRO A 185 -4.71 3.52 -2.06
CA PRO A 185 -4.84 2.59 -0.94
C PRO A 185 -3.48 2.10 -0.44
N PHE A 186 -3.47 1.57 0.78
CA PHE A 186 -2.34 0.82 1.32
C PHE A 186 -2.15 -0.49 0.55
N THR A 187 -0.88 -0.83 0.32
CA THR A 187 -0.47 -2.08 -0.30
C THR A 187 0.66 -2.70 0.50
N ILE A 188 0.72 -4.03 0.53
CA ILE A 188 1.81 -4.78 1.16
C ILE A 188 3.11 -4.45 0.40
N THR A 189 4.02 -3.80 1.09
CA THR A 189 5.36 -3.46 0.57
C THR A 189 6.36 -4.56 0.93
N LYS A 190 6.24 -5.12 2.13
CA LYS A 190 7.05 -6.25 2.59
C LYS A 190 6.27 -7.11 3.57
N THR A 191 6.51 -8.42 3.53
CA THR A 191 6.03 -9.40 4.51
C THR A 191 7.19 -9.89 5.37
N PHE A 192 6.94 -10.03 6.67
CA PHE A 192 7.87 -10.59 7.65
C PHE A 192 7.27 -11.88 8.20
N VAL A 193 7.93 -13.00 7.93
CA VAL A 193 7.48 -14.34 8.32
C VAL A 193 8.01 -14.67 9.72
N LEU A 194 7.13 -15.19 10.58
CA LEU A 194 7.45 -15.60 11.95
C LEU A 194 8.26 -16.90 11.97
N GLU A 195 9.06 -17.12 13.02
CA GLU A 195 9.93 -18.28 13.17
C GLU A 195 9.15 -19.59 13.24
N GLY A 196 9.59 -20.64 12.54
CA GLY A 196 8.93 -21.95 12.68
C GLY A 196 7.56 -22.03 12.00
N SER A 197 7.18 -21.05 11.17
CA SER A 197 5.97 -21.03 10.33
C SER A 197 5.83 -22.20 9.35
N GLY A 198 6.67 -23.25 9.43
CA GLY A 198 6.49 -24.50 8.70
C GLY A 198 6.45 -24.34 7.19
N LEU A 199 6.95 -23.22 6.65
CA LEU A 199 7.15 -23.05 5.22
C LEU A 199 8.37 -23.88 4.81
N SER A 200 8.21 -25.20 4.73
CA SER A 200 8.82 -25.93 3.63
C SER A 200 8.56 -25.08 2.40
N ARG A 201 9.62 -24.68 1.67
CA ARG A 201 9.55 -23.90 0.43
C ARG A 201 8.60 -24.60 -0.55
N ARG A 202 7.31 -24.40 -0.40
CA ARG A 202 6.42 -24.32 -1.55
C ARG A 202 6.90 -23.05 -2.25
N PRO A 203 7.21 -23.11 -3.57
CA PRO A 203 7.37 -21.88 -4.33
C PRO A 203 6.18 -21.03 -3.96
N SER A 204 6.42 -19.79 -3.55
CA SER A 204 5.38 -18.82 -3.22
C SER A 204 4.20 -19.09 -4.13
N GLN A 205 3.09 -19.59 -3.57
CA GLN A 205 1.82 -19.31 -4.21
C GLN A 205 1.74 -17.81 -4.11
N THR A 206 2.27 -17.14 -5.13
CA THR A 206 1.99 -15.74 -5.40
C THR A 206 0.49 -15.65 -5.23
N LEU A 207 0.05 -14.96 -4.17
CA LEU A 207 -1.28 -14.39 -4.17
C LEU A 207 -1.44 -13.81 -5.57
N PRO A 208 -2.50 -14.17 -6.31
CA PRO A 208 -2.80 -13.46 -7.53
C PRO A 208 -2.70 -11.97 -7.21
N GLN A 209 -1.96 -11.23 -8.02
CA GLN A 209 -2.03 -9.77 -8.09
C GLN A 209 -3.41 -9.34 -8.61
N ALA A 210 -4.47 -9.95 -8.10
CA ALA A 210 -5.85 -9.70 -8.40
C ALA A 210 -6.35 -8.60 -7.46
N ILE A 211 -6.06 -7.38 -7.90
CA ILE A 211 -7.11 -6.37 -8.09
C ILE A 211 -7.79 -5.93 -6.79
N ASN A 212 -7.06 -5.11 -6.03
CA ASN A 212 -7.64 -3.84 -5.61
C ASN A 212 -7.39 -2.83 -6.75
N ALA A 213 -8.15 -3.00 -7.83
CA ALA A 213 -8.28 -2.05 -8.93
C ALA A 213 -9.72 -2.11 -9.45
N GLN A 214 -10.63 -1.61 -8.62
CA GLN A 214 -11.91 -1.02 -9.02
C GLN A 214 -11.95 0.27 -8.22
N HIS A 215 -11.58 1.44 -8.75
CA HIS A 215 -12.09 2.07 -9.97
C HIS A 215 -11.36 1.74 -11.28
N TRP A 216 -12.08 1.03 -12.15
CA TRP A 216 -12.04 1.13 -13.60
C TRP A 216 -13.48 1.29 -14.06
N ASP A 217 -13.98 2.51 -14.10
CA ASP A 217 -15.31 2.78 -14.64
C ASP A 217 -15.24 3.25 -16.10
N ASP A 218 -14.41 2.61 -16.94
CA ASP A 218 -14.73 2.62 -18.38
C ASP A 218 -14.06 1.48 -19.19
N VAL A 219 -14.83 0.41 -19.46
CA VAL A 219 -14.42 -0.72 -20.32
C VAL A 219 -14.25 -0.27 -21.78
N ALA A 220 -14.93 0.80 -22.21
CA ALA A 220 -14.79 1.37 -23.54
C ALA A 220 -13.41 2.01 -23.76
N ALA A 221 -12.81 2.63 -22.72
CA ALA A 221 -11.52 3.32 -22.83
C ALA A 221 -10.34 2.37 -23.02
N VAL A 222 -10.34 1.21 -22.33
CA VAL A 222 -9.32 0.17 -22.50
C VAL A 222 -9.41 -0.47 -23.90
N GLN A 223 -10.62 -0.65 -24.40
CA GLN A 223 -10.86 -1.20 -25.74
C GLN A 223 -10.48 -0.20 -26.86
N GLN A 224 -10.72 1.10 -26.69
CA GLN A 224 -10.34 2.14 -27.65
C GLN A 224 -8.83 2.32 -27.79
N VAL A 225 -8.08 2.28 -26.68
CA VAL A 225 -6.62 2.41 -26.68
C VAL A 225 -5.97 1.22 -27.41
N ALA A 226 -6.40 0.00 -27.14
CA ALA A 226 -5.91 -1.18 -27.85
C ALA A 226 -6.31 -1.18 -29.34
N THR A 227 -7.48 -0.65 -29.68
CA THR A 227 -7.96 -0.56 -31.07
C THR A 227 -7.17 0.48 -31.87
N LYS A 228 -6.88 1.66 -31.30
CA LYS A 228 -6.03 2.68 -31.93
C LYS A 228 -4.58 2.21 -32.08
N LEU A 229 -4.05 1.49 -31.09
CA LEU A 229 -2.71 0.90 -31.17
C LEU A 229 -2.63 -0.14 -32.30
N ARG A 230 -3.67 -0.97 -32.49
CA ARG A 230 -3.77 -1.92 -33.60
C ARG A 230 -3.86 -1.23 -34.96
N LEU A 231 -4.65 -0.16 -35.09
CA LEU A 231 -4.80 0.60 -36.35
C LEU A 231 -3.50 1.34 -36.73
N TRP A 232 -2.80 1.90 -35.76
CA TRP A 232 -1.49 2.55 -35.96
C TRP A 232 -0.41 1.55 -36.41
N LEU A 233 -0.33 0.37 -35.79
CA LEU A 233 0.60 -0.70 -36.18
C LEU A 233 0.34 -1.22 -37.61
N ARG A 234 -0.92 -1.28 -38.04
CA ARG A 234 -1.29 -1.70 -39.40
C ARG A 234 -0.99 -0.64 -40.48
N SER A 235 -0.94 0.63 -40.11
CA SER A 235 -0.70 1.75 -41.04
C SER A 235 0.77 2.14 -41.19
N HIS A 236 1.68 1.59 -40.37
CA HIS A 236 3.10 1.92 -40.34
C HIS A 236 3.99 0.65 -40.39
N PRO A 237 4.06 -0.04 -41.54
CA PRO A 237 4.75 -1.33 -41.67
C PRO A 237 6.28 -1.26 -41.47
N ALA A 238 6.87 -0.07 -41.48
CA ALA A 238 8.29 0.14 -41.14
C ALA A 238 8.62 -0.21 -39.68
N CYS A 239 7.62 -0.25 -38.78
CA CYS A 239 7.79 -0.60 -37.37
C CYS A 239 7.94 -2.11 -37.10
N HIS A 240 7.90 -2.96 -38.13
CA HIS A 240 8.18 -4.38 -38.00
C HIS A 240 9.67 -4.72 -37.85
N HIS A 241 10.56 -3.72 -37.96
CA HIS A 241 12.00 -3.90 -37.77
C HIS A 241 12.34 -4.21 -36.29
N PRO A 242 13.23 -5.17 -35.99
CA PRO A 242 13.50 -5.65 -34.62
C PRO A 242 13.85 -4.54 -33.61
N ARG A 243 14.68 -3.56 -34.02
CA ARG A 243 15.06 -2.42 -33.18
C ARG A 243 13.88 -1.54 -32.74
N SER A 244 12.79 -1.52 -33.49
CA SER A 244 11.59 -0.75 -33.17
C SER A 244 10.68 -1.49 -32.18
N ARG A 245 10.82 -2.82 -32.06
CA ARG A 245 10.05 -3.66 -31.13
C ARG A 245 10.61 -3.56 -29.71
N ASP A 246 11.93 -3.54 -29.56
CA ASP A 246 12.58 -3.36 -28.25
C ASP A 246 12.24 -1.99 -27.64
N ALA A 247 12.17 -0.95 -28.46
CA ALA A 247 11.74 0.38 -28.03
C ALA A 247 10.28 0.39 -27.50
N LEU A 248 9.37 -0.40 -28.08
CA LEU A 248 7.98 -0.55 -27.63
C LEU A 248 7.87 -1.31 -26.30
N LEU A 249 8.70 -2.35 -26.09
CA LEU A 249 8.76 -3.12 -24.85
C LEU A 249 9.25 -2.25 -23.68
N SER A 250 10.30 -1.44 -23.91
CA SER A 250 10.79 -0.48 -22.91
C SER A 250 9.75 0.57 -22.56
N HIS A 251 8.96 1.03 -23.54
CA HIS A 251 7.90 2.01 -23.31
C HIS A 251 6.73 1.45 -22.48
N LEU A 252 6.37 0.17 -22.65
CA LEU A 252 5.33 -0.52 -21.87
C LEU A 252 5.78 -0.91 -20.45
N GLN A 253 7.07 -1.18 -20.27
CA GLN A 253 7.69 -1.40 -18.96
C GLN A 253 7.78 -0.10 -18.14
N LEU A 254 7.99 1.06 -18.79
CA LEU A 254 8.06 2.37 -18.13
C LEU A 254 6.71 2.88 -17.61
N LEU A 255 5.60 2.49 -18.25
CA LEU A 255 4.23 2.73 -17.76
C LEU A 255 3.87 1.79 -16.58
N GLY A 256 4.84 0.98 -16.12
CA GLY A 256 4.77 0.04 -15.01
C GLY A 256 3.79 -1.12 -15.19
N ARG A 257 3.19 -1.25 -16.40
CA ARG A 257 2.04 -2.12 -16.75
C ARG A 257 2.35 -3.46 -17.35
N VAL A 258 3.62 -3.82 -17.52
CA VAL A 258 3.97 -5.13 -18.05
C VAL A 258 5.28 -5.61 -17.43
N LYS A 259 5.20 -6.45 -16.40
CA LYS A 259 6.27 -7.41 -16.09
C LYS A 259 5.92 -8.70 -16.80
N ILE A 260 6.93 -9.36 -17.37
CA ILE A 260 6.88 -10.66 -18.07
C ILE A 260 6.59 -10.53 -19.58
N PHE A 261 7.61 -10.11 -20.33
CA PHE A 261 8.08 -10.91 -21.46
C PHE A 261 9.60 -10.73 -21.55
N ALA A 262 10.32 -11.82 -21.82
CA ALA A 262 11.78 -11.80 -21.88
C ALA A 262 12.33 -11.10 -23.14
N ASN A 263 11.49 -10.83 -24.16
CA ASN A 263 11.86 -10.07 -25.35
C ASN A 263 10.64 -9.49 -26.10
N ALA A 264 10.89 -8.55 -27.01
CA ALA A 264 9.87 -7.76 -27.70
C ALA A 264 9.04 -8.51 -28.75
N ASP A 265 9.57 -9.60 -29.30
CA ASP A 265 8.87 -10.40 -30.31
C ASP A 265 7.66 -11.15 -29.75
N SER A 266 7.71 -11.52 -28.47
CA SER A 266 6.58 -12.17 -27.79
C SER A 266 5.41 -11.20 -27.57
N VAL A 267 5.69 -9.96 -27.18
CA VAL A 267 4.66 -8.91 -26.98
C VAL A 267 3.95 -8.57 -28.29
N PHE A 268 4.71 -8.42 -29.36
CA PHE A 268 4.17 -8.11 -30.68
C PHE A 268 3.24 -9.22 -31.19
N ARG A 269 3.59 -10.48 -30.96
CA ARG A 269 2.82 -11.66 -31.36
C ARG A 269 1.48 -11.79 -30.64
N GLU A 270 1.42 -11.34 -29.39
CA GLU A 270 0.21 -11.39 -28.56
C GLU A 270 -0.75 -10.22 -28.84
N LEU A 271 -0.21 -9.02 -29.06
CA LEU A 271 -0.99 -7.84 -29.44
C LEU A 271 -1.61 -7.98 -30.83
N SER A 272 -0.90 -8.61 -31.78
CA SER A 272 -1.41 -8.90 -33.13
C SER A 272 -2.50 -9.98 -33.17
N ARG A 273 -2.53 -10.87 -32.17
CA ARG A 273 -3.59 -11.90 -31.97
C ARG A 273 -4.76 -11.44 -31.11
N GLY A 274 -4.68 -10.23 -30.56
CA GLY A 274 -5.79 -9.58 -29.90
C GLY A 274 -5.94 -9.80 -28.39
N ARG A 275 -4.89 -10.27 -27.69
CA ARG A 275 -4.91 -10.54 -26.24
C ARG A 275 -4.39 -9.32 -25.43
N TYR A 276 -4.94 -9.03 -24.24
CA TYR A 276 -4.75 -7.76 -23.46
C TYR A 276 -3.93 -7.94 -22.14
N LEU A 277 -3.20 -6.88 -21.70
CA LEU A 277 -2.28 -6.80 -20.53
C LEU A 277 -2.57 -5.53 -19.66
N VAL A 278 -2.36 -5.57 -18.33
CA VAL A 278 -2.61 -4.46 -17.33
C VAL A 278 -1.44 -4.44 -16.28
N THR A 279 -0.82 -3.34 -15.77
CA THR A 279 -1.15 -2.45 -14.57
C THR A 279 -0.19 -1.26 -14.21
N SER A 280 -0.66 -0.12 -13.65
CA SER A 280 0.13 1.01 -13.04
C SER A 280 0.48 2.30 -13.84
N ASN A 281 0.89 3.34 -13.10
CA ASN A 281 0.54 4.75 -13.27
C ASN A 281 1.60 5.61 -12.53
N ARG A 282 2.11 6.75 -13.06
CA ARG A 282 2.75 7.81 -12.23
C ARG A 282 2.75 9.20 -12.88
N LYS A 283 2.59 10.19 -12.00
CA LYS A 283 2.32 11.63 -12.16
C LYS A 283 3.54 12.50 -12.56
N LYS A 284 3.20 13.66 -13.16
CA LYS A 284 3.69 15.06 -12.92
C LYS A 284 4.98 15.61 -13.57
N ARG A 285 4.72 16.68 -14.37
CA ARG A 285 5.32 18.05 -14.39
C ARG A 285 6.73 18.33 -14.97
N ALA A 286 6.80 19.56 -15.53
CA ALA A 286 7.92 20.40 -15.96
C ALA A 286 8.34 20.19 -17.43
N ALA A 287 8.61 21.19 -18.27
CA ALA A 287 8.75 22.62 -18.07
C ALA A 287 8.48 23.38 -19.39
N THR A 288 8.18 24.66 -19.22
CA THR A 288 8.42 25.79 -20.14
C THR A 288 9.67 25.66 -21.02
N ALA A 289 9.50 25.85 -22.33
CA ALA A 289 10.39 26.63 -23.22
C ALA A 289 9.83 26.56 -24.65
N ASP A 290 9.34 27.68 -25.17
CA ASP A 290 9.73 28.23 -26.49
C ASP A 290 8.71 29.26 -26.99
N SER A 291 9.10 30.53 -26.86
CA SER A 291 8.59 31.62 -27.68
C SER A 291 9.46 31.73 -28.94
N PRO A 292 8.90 32.06 -30.12
CA PRO A 292 9.66 32.69 -31.19
C PRO A 292 9.35 34.20 -31.29
N PRO A 293 10.31 35.07 -31.66
CA PRO A 293 10.10 36.50 -31.90
C PRO A 293 10.02 36.81 -33.43
N PRO A 294 10.04 38.08 -33.88
CA PRO A 294 8.95 39.06 -33.81
C PRO A 294 8.52 39.55 -35.21
N GLY A 295 7.29 40.07 -35.35
CA GLY A 295 6.75 40.61 -36.60
C GLY A 295 5.86 41.84 -36.39
N LYS A 296 6.17 42.91 -37.14
CA LYS A 296 5.75 44.32 -36.97
C LYS A 296 4.26 44.60 -37.21
N GLY A 297 3.71 45.59 -36.49
CA GLY A 297 2.45 46.26 -36.84
C GLY A 297 2.12 47.45 -35.94
N LYS A 298 2.18 48.66 -36.49
CA LYS A 298 1.97 49.97 -35.85
C LYS A 298 0.51 50.20 -35.43
N GLY A 299 0.27 51.00 -34.39
CA GLY A 299 -1.02 51.67 -34.16
C GLY A 299 -1.09 52.46 -32.86
N LYS A 300 -1.37 53.77 -32.96
CA LYS A 300 -1.34 54.81 -31.91
C LYS A 300 -2.60 54.86 -31.04
N GLY A 301 -2.48 55.48 -29.86
CA GLY A 301 -3.56 56.20 -29.14
C GLY A 301 -3.53 55.94 -27.62
N LYS A 302 -2.85 56.73 -26.79
CA LYS A 302 -3.33 57.93 -26.06
C LYS A 302 -4.70 57.77 -25.37
N GLY A 303 -4.73 57.94 -24.04
CA GLY A 303 -5.94 58.21 -23.25
C GLY A 303 -5.73 58.02 -21.75
N GLU A 304 -5.70 59.13 -21.02
CA GLU A 304 -5.57 59.26 -19.56
C GLU A 304 -6.85 58.88 -18.78
N ALA A 305 -6.65 58.66 -17.47
CA ALA A 305 -7.52 59.00 -16.33
C ALA A 305 -8.96 58.46 -16.26
N LEU A 306 -9.19 57.55 -15.30
CA LEU A 306 -9.92 57.77 -14.03
C LEU A 306 -9.76 56.56 -13.10
#